data_AF-A0AAU8HIY4-F1
#
_entry.id   AF-A0AAU8HIY4-F1
#
_cell.length_a   1.000
_cell.length_b   1.000
_cell.length_c   1.000
_cell.angle_alpha   90.00
_cell.angle_beta   90.00
_cell.angle_gamma   90.00
#
_symmetry.space_group_name_H-M   'P 1'
#
loop_
_entity.id
_entity.type
_entity.pdbx_description
1 polymer ?
#
loop_
_entity_poly.entity_id
_entity_poly.type
_entity_poly.pdbx_seq_one_letter_code
_entity_poly.pdbx_strand_id
1 'polypeptide(L)'
;MAYDVLAESLRLIMSGLPDGPVRLSRRRRFAPVAVDVDGDVAATRFLRRGVGCYWDETHLLVLDNHGAWRTLGGGGSSDGEDPTAGQFERARDDLAPYQVALNGSAGVVHDADPLLPWGTRWVHGSAVLVGHGVAELHVNGRHLPVPYHGHLVVVWSSRRPPTITAHDGTGRTVATATVSPTE
;
A
#
# COMPACT_ATOMS: atom_id res chain seq x y z
N MET A 1 12.16 19.74 5.71
CA MET A 1 11.87 19.28 4.34
C MET A 1 10.36 19.12 4.24
N ALA A 2 9.74 19.75 3.25
CA ALA A 2 8.33 19.52 2.97
C ALA A 2 8.16 18.07 2.47
N TYR A 3 7.08 17.42 2.86
CA TYR A 3 6.74 16.09 2.38
C TYR A 3 6.26 16.22 0.93
N ASP A 4 7.10 15.79 -0.01
CA ASP A 4 6.79 15.73 -1.44
C ASP A 4 6.41 14.28 -1.77
N VAL A 5 5.11 14.05 -1.92
CA VAL A 5 4.55 12.71 -2.14
C VAL A 5 5.20 12.01 -3.33
N LEU A 6 5.37 12.69 -4.46
CA LEU A 6 5.91 12.05 -5.66
C LEU A 6 7.38 11.68 -5.45
N ALA A 7 8.19 12.61 -4.95
CA ALA A 7 9.61 12.36 -4.73
C ALA A 7 9.87 11.27 -3.66
N GLU A 8 9.03 11.17 -2.62
CA GLU A 8 9.12 10.12 -1.61
C GLU A 8 8.62 8.77 -2.15
N SER A 9 7.54 8.77 -2.94
CA SER A 9 7.00 7.56 -3.57
C SER A 9 8.02 6.95 -4.53
N LEU A 10 8.67 7.77 -5.36
CA LEU A 10 9.74 7.35 -6.25
C LEU A 10 10.91 6.74 -5.49
N ARG A 11 11.35 7.39 -4.40
CA ARG A 11 12.41 6.83 -3.54
C ARG A 11 12.02 5.48 -2.97
N LEU A 12 10.78 5.32 -2.52
CA LEU A 12 10.28 4.06 -1.98
C LEU A 12 10.18 2.97 -3.06
N ILE A 13 9.68 3.28 -4.25
CA ILE A 13 9.62 2.35 -5.39
C ILE A 13 11.02 1.88 -5.78
N MET A 14 11.98 2.79 -5.85
CA MET A 14 13.35 2.48 -6.29
C MET A 14 14.18 1.77 -5.22
N SER A 15 14.01 2.13 -3.95
CA SER A 15 14.89 1.66 -2.87
C SER A 15 14.26 0.54 -2.03
N GLY A 16 12.95 0.30 -2.18
CA GLY A 16 12.20 -0.56 -1.30
C GLY A 16 11.99 0.04 0.09
N LEU A 17 11.37 -0.75 0.98
CA LEU A 17 11.17 -0.34 2.37
C LEU A 17 12.50 -0.30 3.12
N PRO A 18 12.71 0.72 3.98
CA PRO A 18 13.91 0.78 4.81
C PRO A 18 13.91 -0.33 5.86
N ASP A 19 15.09 -0.88 6.13
CA ASP A 19 15.30 -1.85 7.21
C ASP A 19 15.16 -1.14 8.57
N GLY A 20 14.05 -1.41 9.28
CA GLY A 20 13.86 -1.01 10.67
C GLY A 20 12.55 -0.27 10.94
N PRO A 21 12.38 0.21 12.18
CA PRO A 21 11.08 0.64 12.65
C PRO A 21 10.54 1.89 11.95
N VAL A 22 9.22 2.00 11.87
CA VAL A 22 8.46 3.17 11.45
C VAL A 22 8.67 4.26 12.49
N ARG A 23 9.68 5.11 12.27
CA ARG A 23 10.06 6.17 13.22
C ARG A 23 9.46 7.51 12.84
N LEU A 24 8.53 8.00 13.65
CA LEU A 24 8.02 9.38 13.58
C LEU A 24 8.50 10.23 14.75
N SER A 25 8.84 11.48 14.46
CA SER A 25 9.28 12.48 15.44
C SER A 25 8.91 13.89 14.99
N ARG A 26 9.23 14.91 15.79
CA ARG A 26 9.06 16.32 15.37
C ARG A 26 9.89 16.67 14.13
N ARG A 27 11.04 16.01 13.93
CA ARG A 27 11.97 16.22 12.82
C ARG A 27 11.69 15.30 11.63
N ARG A 28 11.23 14.08 11.89
CA ARG A 28 10.82 13.09 10.87
C ARG A 28 9.31 12.91 10.92
N ARG A 29 8.61 13.68 10.08
CA ARG A 29 7.15 13.77 10.11
C ARG A 29 6.43 12.76 9.21
N PHE A 30 7.16 11.90 8.50
CA PHE A 30 6.57 10.80 7.75
C PHE A 30 7.53 9.61 7.71
N ALA A 31 7.00 8.42 7.44
CA ALA A 31 7.74 7.18 7.28
C ALA A 31 7.07 6.30 6.22
N PRO A 32 7.83 5.72 5.28
CA PRO A 32 7.28 4.73 4.33
C PRO A 32 6.89 3.45 5.08
N VAL A 33 5.76 2.86 4.69
CA VAL A 33 5.25 1.63 5.34
C VAL A 33 4.90 0.52 4.36
N ALA A 34 4.52 0.83 3.12
CA ALA A 34 4.30 -0.21 2.12
C ALA A 34 4.48 0.30 0.69
N VAL A 35 4.83 -0.60 -0.22
CA VAL A 35 4.87 -0.35 -1.66
C VAL A 35 4.52 -1.63 -2.43
N ASP A 36 3.78 -1.47 -3.52
CA ASP A 36 3.56 -2.50 -4.54
C ASP A 36 3.58 -1.84 -5.92
N VAL A 37 4.11 -2.57 -6.90
CA VAL A 37 4.27 -2.13 -8.28
C VAL A 37 3.75 -3.22 -9.21
N ASP A 38 2.82 -2.86 -10.08
CA ASP A 38 2.22 -3.73 -11.09
C ASP A 38 2.41 -3.13 -12.48
N GLY A 39 3.51 -3.48 -13.15
CA GLY A 39 3.84 -2.94 -14.46
C GLY A 39 3.98 -1.42 -14.42
N ASP A 40 3.00 -0.72 -14.99
CA ASP A 40 2.95 0.74 -15.11
C ASP A 40 2.10 1.42 -14.03
N VAL A 41 1.63 0.70 -12.99
CA VAL A 41 0.95 1.31 -11.83
C VAL A 41 1.66 0.95 -10.53
N ALA A 42 1.54 1.82 -9.53
CA ALA A 42 2.11 1.58 -8.21
C ALA A 42 1.20 2.12 -7.11
N ALA A 43 1.29 1.52 -5.93
CA ALA A 43 0.74 2.08 -4.70
C ALA A 43 1.87 2.21 -3.67
N THR A 44 1.92 3.36 -3.02
CA THR A 44 2.86 3.64 -1.93
C THR A 44 2.10 4.13 -0.71
N ARG A 45 2.46 3.63 0.47
CA ARG A 45 1.79 3.97 1.71
C ARG A 45 2.77 4.58 2.71
N PHE A 46 2.34 5.63 3.39
CA PHE A 46 3.14 6.37 4.36
C PHE A 46 2.34 6.65 5.62
N LEU A 47 2.99 6.48 6.78
CA LEU A 47 2.49 7.03 8.03
C LEU A 47 3.03 8.45 8.18
N ARG A 48 2.17 9.45 8.33
CA ARG A 48 2.53 10.86 8.45
C ARG A 48 1.98 11.48 9.72
N ARG A 49 2.80 12.29 10.39
CA ARG A 49 2.41 13.10 11.53
C ARG A 49 1.78 14.41 11.07
N GLY A 50 0.49 14.56 11.32
CA GLY A 50 -0.28 15.80 11.20
C GLY A 50 -0.24 16.67 12.46
N VAL A 51 -1.08 17.71 12.49
CA VAL A 51 -1.33 18.51 13.69
C VAL A 51 -2.38 17.78 14.51
N GLY A 52 -1.97 17.22 15.65
CA GLY A 52 -2.88 16.51 16.56
C GLY A 52 -3.43 15.19 16.05
N CYS A 53 -2.87 14.63 14.97
CA CYS A 53 -3.17 13.28 14.49
C CYS A 53 -2.05 12.63 13.67
N TYR A 54 -2.15 11.32 13.49
CA TYR A 54 -1.40 10.57 12.49
C TYR A 54 -2.32 10.24 11.30
N TRP A 55 -1.74 10.33 10.11
CA TRP A 55 -2.37 10.01 8.84
C TRP A 55 -1.73 8.75 8.30
N ASP A 56 -2.55 7.79 7.92
CA ASP A 56 -2.15 6.65 7.13
C ASP A 56 -2.59 6.90 5.69
N GLU A 57 -1.63 7.24 4.83
CA GLU A 57 -1.88 7.72 3.48
C GLU A 57 -1.42 6.71 2.45
N THR A 58 -2.31 6.32 1.54
CA THR A 58 -1.99 5.55 0.34
C THR A 58 -2.05 6.45 -0.88
N HIS A 59 -0.99 6.47 -1.67
CA HIS A 59 -0.89 7.21 -2.94
C HIS A 59 -0.80 6.22 -4.09
N LEU A 60 -1.59 6.46 -5.13
CA LEU A 60 -1.59 5.69 -6.37
C LEU A 60 -0.81 6.45 -7.43
N LEU A 61 0.03 5.74 -8.17
CA LEU A 61 0.87 6.28 -9.22
C LEU A 61 0.68 5.50 -10.51
N VAL A 62 0.98 6.16 -11.62
CA VAL A 62 1.05 5.57 -12.95
C VAL A 62 2.32 6.03 -13.66
N LEU A 63 2.92 5.14 -14.43
CA LEU A 63 4.02 5.42 -15.34
C LEU A 63 3.41 5.85 -16.68
N ASP A 64 3.74 7.05 -17.13
CA ASP A 64 3.26 7.53 -18.42
C ASP A 64 4.04 6.90 -19.60
N ASN A 65 3.60 7.19 -20.82
CA ASN A 65 4.20 6.68 -22.05
C ASN A 65 5.63 7.22 -22.29
N HIS A 66 6.07 8.22 -21.54
CA HIS A 66 7.43 8.76 -21.58
C HIS A 66 8.33 8.17 -20.49
N GLY A 67 7.82 7.22 -19.69
CA GLY A 67 8.56 6.59 -18.61
C GLY A 67 8.66 7.46 -17.35
N ALA A 68 7.79 8.45 -17.19
CA ALA A 68 7.73 9.29 -15.99
C ALA A 68 6.56 8.87 -15.08
N TRP A 69 6.85 8.65 -13.79
CA TRP A 69 5.82 8.41 -12.80
C TRP A 69 5.07 9.70 -12.45
N ARG A 70 3.75 9.61 -12.33
CA ARG A 70 2.88 10.68 -11.82
C ARG A 70 1.93 10.16 -10.75
N THR A 71 1.64 10.99 -9.75
CA THR A 71 0.63 10.69 -8.74
C THR A 71 -0.77 10.89 -9.34
N LEU A 72 -1.63 9.88 -9.22
CA LEU A 72 -3.04 9.96 -9.60
C LEU A 72 -3.90 10.56 -8.48
N GLY A 73 -3.53 10.29 -7.23
CA GLY A 73 -4.29 10.66 -6.05
C GLY A 73 -4.08 9.60 -4.97
N GLY A 74 -4.94 9.60 -3.98
CA GLY A 74 -4.79 8.70 -2.84
C GLY A 74 -5.93 8.80 -1.85
N GLY A 75 -5.94 7.87 -0.91
CA GLY A 75 -6.82 7.87 0.25
C GLY A 75 -5.98 8.02 1.51
N GLY A 76 -6.50 8.76 2.48
CA GLY A 76 -5.91 8.85 3.81
C GLY A 76 -6.97 8.58 4.87
N SER A 77 -6.64 7.76 5.86
CA SER A 77 -7.43 7.69 7.08
C SER A 77 -6.67 8.34 8.23
N SER A 78 -7.44 8.95 9.14
CA SER A 78 -6.96 9.32 10.45
C SER A 78 -7.91 8.66 11.45
N ASP A 79 -7.39 7.77 12.27
CA ASP A 79 -8.17 7.28 13.41
C ASP A 79 -8.21 8.45 14.40
N GLY A 80 -9.42 8.88 14.79
CA GLY A 80 -9.63 10.06 15.66
C GLY A 80 -9.01 9.93 17.06
N GLU A 81 -8.43 8.77 17.36
CA GLU A 81 -7.61 8.47 18.52
C GLU A 81 -6.20 8.15 18.02
N ASP A 82 -5.27 9.11 18.11
CA ASP A 82 -3.92 9.08 17.52
C ASP A 82 -3.20 7.73 17.66
N PRO A 83 -3.19 6.86 16.62
CA PRO A 83 -2.37 5.68 16.68
C PRO A 83 -0.92 6.14 16.55
N THR A 84 -0.19 6.06 17.66
CA THR A 84 1.25 6.28 17.66
C THR A 84 1.92 5.33 16.67
N ALA A 85 3.10 5.69 16.17
CA ALA A 85 3.86 4.78 15.29
C ALA A 85 4.06 3.38 15.91
N GLY A 86 4.13 3.28 17.24
CA GLY A 86 4.19 1.99 17.94
C GLY A 86 2.88 1.20 17.93
N GLN A 87 1.71 1.86 17.93
CA GLN A 87 0.42 1.17 17.74
C GLN A 87 0.27 0.69 16.30
N PHE A 88 0.66 1.52 15.32
CA PHE A 88 0.69 1.11 13.91
C PHE A 88 1.54 -0.17 13.71
N GLU A 89 2.75 -0.21 14.29
CA GLU A 89 3.64 -1.38 14.19
C GLU A 89 3.07 -2.65 14.82
N ARG A 90 2.30 -2.51 15.91
CA ARG A 90 1.71 -3.62 16.64
C ARG A 90 0.30 -4.00 16.18
N ALA A 91 -0.26 -3.31 15.18
CA ALA A 91 -1.61 -3.59 14.69
C ALA A 91 -1.81 -5.06 14.29
N ARG A 92 -0.75 -5.73 13.80
CA ARG A 92 -0.78 -7.16 13.46
C ARG A 92 -0.95 -8.09 14.66
N ASP A 93 -0.67 -7.63 15.87
CA ASP A 93 -0.76 -8.42 17.11
C ASP A 93 -2.24 -8.66 17.50
N ASP A 94 -3.15 -7.82 17.00
CA ASP A 94 -4.60 -7.94 17.20
C ASP A 94 -5.24 -8.93 16.22
N LEU A 95 -4.48 -9.45 15.24
CA LEU A 95 -4.94 -10.45 14.29
C LEU A 95 -4.63 -11.87 14.76
N ALA A 96 -5.53 -12.80 14.43
CA ALA A 96 -5.25 -14.23 14.59
C ALA A 96 -4.06 -14.66 13.70
N PRO A 97 -3.33 -15.73 14.07
CA PRO A 97 -2.27 -16.28 13.23
C PRO A 97 -2.78 -16.56 11.81
N TYR A 98 -1.98 -16.22 10.81
CA TYR A 98 -2.28 -16.36 9.38
C TYR A 98 -3.48 -15.56 8.85
N GLN A 99 -4.11 -14.73 9.67
CA GLN A 99 -5.21 -13.88 9.22
C GLN A 99 -4.71 -12.81 8.24
N VAL A 100 -5.51 -12.54 7.21
CA VAL A 100 -5.31 -11.44 6.26
C VAL A 100 -6.50 -10.50 6.37
N ALA A 101 -6.25 -9.27 6.80
CA ALA A 101 -7.25 -8.22 6.90
C ALA A 101 -7.06 -7.18 5.78
N LEU A 102 -8.16 -6.76 5.16
CA LEU A 102 -8.18 -5.71 4.13
C LEU A 102 -8.65 -4.41 4.78
N ASN A 103 -7.74 -3.44 4.87
CA ASN A 103 -7.94 -2.20 5.60
C ASN A 103 -8.07 -1.06 4.59
N GLY A 104 -9.29 -0.81 4.12
CA GLY A 104 -9.58 0.27 3.19
C GLY A 104 -9.05 0.07 1.76
N SER A 105 -9.66 0.78 0.83
CA SER A 105 -9.24 0.83 -0.56
C SER A 105 -9.35 2.24 -1.11
N ALA A 106 -8.50 2.53 -2.09
CA ALA A 106 -8.51 3.76 -2.86
C ALA A 106 -8.66 3.38 -4.34
N GLY A 107 -9.48 4.14 -5.07
CA GLY A 107 -9.65 3.99 -6.50
C GLY A 107 -9.56 5.37 -7.16
N VAL A 108 -8.73 5.49 -8.19
CA VAL A 108 -8.63 6.72 -8.97
C VAL A 108 -8.75 6.39 -10.45
N VAL A 109 -9.54 7.20 -11.15
CA VAL A 109 -9.64 7.18 -12.60
C VAL A 109 -8.37 7.75 -13.22
N HIS A 110 -7.77 6.96 -14.10
CA HIS A 110 -6.79 7.43 -15.06
C HIS A 110 -7.47 7.66 -16.40
N ASP A 111 -7.58 8.93 -16.81
CA ASP A 111 -7.89 9.25 -18.20
C ASP A 111 -6.66 8.93 -19.06
N ALA A 112 -6.77 7.84 -19.81
CA ALA A 112 -5.90 7.59 -20.94
C ALA A 112 -6.41 8.43 -22.12
N ASP A 113 -5.49 8.96 -22.91
CA ASP A 113 -5.66 9.78 -24.12
C ASP A 113 -7.10 9.81 -24.72
N PRO A 114 -7.75 11.00 -24.84
CA PRO A 114 -9.10 11.14 -25.39
C PRO A 114 -9.27 10.64 -26.83
N LEU A 115 -8.17 10.29 -27.51
CA LEU A 115 -8.17 9.80 -28.89
C LEU A 115 -8.33 8.28 -29.05
N LEU A 116 -8.36 7.50 -27.96
CA LEU A 116 -8.54 6.05 -28.02
C LEU A 116 -9.92 5.61 -27.46
N PRO A 117 -10.67 4.75 -28.17
CA PRO A 117 -12.04 4.33 -27.80
C PRO A 117 -12.11 3.38 -26.58
N TRP A 118 -10.98 3.11 -25.92
CA TRP A 118 -10.84 2.18 -24.79
C TRP A 118 -10.72 2.95 -23.48
N GLY A 119 -11.80 3.66 -23.17
CA GLY A 119 -11.92 4.65 -22.12
C GLY A 119 -11.41 4.27 -20.73
N THR A 120 -11.15 5.32 -19.95
CA THR A 120 -11.11 5.35 -18.48
C THR A 120 -10.54 4.08 -17.82
N ARG A 121 -9.24 4.07 -17.57
CA ARG A 121 -8.58 3.00 -16.82
C ARG A 121 -8.68 3.31 -15.33
N TRP A 122 -9.15 2.37 -14.52
CA TRP A 122 -9.12 2.53 -13.08
C TRP A 122 -7.81 1.98 -12.53
N VAL A 123 -7.22 2.73 -11.59
CA VAL A 123 -6.13 2.24 -10.75
C VAL A 123 -6.67 2.14 -9.34
N HIS A 124 -6.51 0.97 -8.74
CA HIS A 124 -6.97 0.66 -7.41
C HIS A 124 -5.80 0.29 -6.52
N GLY A 125 -5.93 0.60 -5.24
CA GLY A 125 -5.05 0.10 -4.19
C GLY A 125 -5.85 -0.33 -2.98
N SER A 126 -5.37 -1.33 -2.26
CA SER A 126 -5.93 -1.72 -0.96
C SER A 126 -4.81 -1.96 0.03
N ALA A 127 -4.98 -1.38 1.22
CA ALA A 127 -4.07 -1.67 2.32
C ALA A 127 -4.40 -3.03 2.91
N VAL A 128 -3.36 -3.80 3.21
CA VAL A 128 -3.47 -5.17 3.73
C VAL A 128 -2.70 -5.23 5.04
N LEU A 129 -3.30 -5.83 6.07
CA LEU A 129 -2.64 -6.15 7.32
C LEU A 129 -2.63 -7.66 7.50
N VAL A 130 -1.45 -8.23 7.73
CA VAL A 130 -1.29 -9.67 7.91
C VAL A 130 -0.86 -10.02 9.33
N GLY A 131 -1.51 -11.04 9.89
CA GLY A 131 -1.19 -11.59 11.20
C GLY A 131 0.15 -12.32 11.20
N HIS A 132 0.59 -12.77 12.38
CA HIS A 132 1.82 -13.53 12.55
C HIS A 132 1.80 -14.84 11.75
N GLY A 133 2.99 -15.31 11.35
CA GLY A 133 3.17 -16.56 10.60
C GLY A 133 3.04 -16.44 9.07
N VAL A 134 2.52 -15.32 8.55
CA VAL A 134 2.60 -15.01 7.11
C VAL A 134 3.95 -14.38 6.79
N ALA A 135 4.66 -14.97 5.83
CA ALA A 135 5.96 -14.50 5.36
C ALA A 135 5.86 -13.73 4.03
N GLU A 136 4.91 -14.08 3.17
CA GLU A 136 4.76 -13.50 1.84
C GLU A 136 3.30 -13.53 1.38
N LEU A 137 2.90 -12.54 0.59
CA LEU A 137 1.65 -12.55 -0.18
C LEU A 137 1.94 -12.77 -1.66
N HIS A 138 1.17 -13.64 -2.33
CA HIS A 138 1.20 -13.76 -3.78
C HIS A 138 -0.05 -13.09 -4.37
N VAL A 139 0.18 -12.23 -5.36
CA VAL A 139 -0.87 -11.43 -5.99
C VAL A 139 -0.62 -11.39 -7.49
N ASN A 140 -1.48 -12.01 -8.30
CA ASN A 140 -1.36 -12.02 -9.77
C ASN A 140 0.05 -12.40 -10.27
N GLY A 141 0.74 -13.35 -9.59
CA GLY A 141 2.10 -13.77 -9.93
C GLY A 141 3.22 -12.88 -9.37
N ARG A 142 2.89 -11.77 -8.69
CA ARG A 142 3.83 -10.98 -7.89
C ARG A 142 3.98 -11.56 -6.49
N HIS A 143 5.17 -11.42 -5.95
CA HIS A 143 5.57 -11.88 -4.61
C HIS A 143 5.85 -10.65 -3.73
N LEU A 144 5.07 -10.49 -2.67
CA LEU A 144 5.15 -9.35 -1.76
C LEU A 144 5.63 -9.83 -0.39
N PRO A 145 6.92 -9.65 -0.05
CA PRO A 145 7.44 -10.06 1.24
C PRO A 145 6.77 -9.24 2.35
N VAL A 146 6.40 -9.90 3.44
CA VAL A 146 5.72 -9.27 4.57
C VAL A 146 6.73 -8.49 5.43
N PRO A 147 6.60 -7.17 5.57
CA PRO A 147 7.44 -6.40 6.48
C PRO A 147 7.18 -6.80 7.93
N TYR A 148 8.12 -6.50 8.84
CA TYR A 148 8.00 -6.89 10.25
C TYR A 148 6.69 -6.39 10.91
N HIS A 149 6.19 -5.21 10.52
CA HIS A 149 4.94 -4.63 11.02
C HIS A 149 3.67 -5.19 10.35
N GLY A 150 3.81 -6.07 9.35
CA GLY A 150 2.68 -6.77 8.73
C GLY A 150 1.80 -5.91 7.81
N HIS A 151 2.15 -4.65 7.58
CA HIS A 151 1.38 -3.77 6.68
C HIS A 151 1.92 -3.87 5.26
N LEU A 152 1.03 -4.11 4.32
CA LEU A 152 1.29 -4.09 2.90
C LEU A 152 0.28 -3.17 2.20
N VAL A 153 0.49 -2.95 0.91
CA VAL A 153 -0.47 -2.37 -0.01
C VAL A 153 -0.45 -3.22 -1.26
N VAL A 154 -1.61 -3.42 -1.89
CA VAL A 154 -1.75 -4.16 -3.14
C VAL A 154 -2.35 -3.23 -4.18
N VAL A 155 -1.67 -3.06 -5.32
CA VAL A 155 -2.13 -2.24 -6.46
C VAL A 155 -2.61 -3.13 -7.59
N TRP A 156 -3.65 -2.69 -8.30
CA TRP A 156 -4.06 -3.32 -9.55
C TRP A 156 -4.78 -2.33 -10.46
N SER A 157 -4.84 -2.65 -11.74
CA SER A 157 -5.55 -1.86 -12.75
C SER A 157 -6.50 -2.68 -13.62
N SER A 158 -6.59 -3.99 -13.36
CA SER A 158 -7.58 -4.86 -13.96
C SER A 158 -8.98 -4.57 -13.43
N ARG A 159 -10.01 -4.75 -14.26
CA ARG A 159 -11.41 -4.63 -13.82
C ARG A 159 -11.80 -5.63 -12.74
N ARG A 160 -11.17 -6.81 -12.75
CA ARG A 160 -11.37 -7.81 -11.69
C ARG A 160 -10.36 -7.56 -10.57
N PRO A 161 -10.80 -7.51 -9.32
CA PRO A 161 -9.90 -7.43 -8.19
C PRO A 161 -9.01 -8.67 -8.10
N PRO A 162 -7.77 -8.53 -7.61
CA PRO A 162 -6.87 -9.66 -7.47
C PRO A 162 -7.29 -10.57 -6.31
N THR A 163 -6.97 -11.85 -6.45
CA THR A 163 -6.92 -12.79 -5.33
C THR A 163 -5.54 -12.70 -4.69
N ILE A 164 -5.51 -12.60 -3.37
CA ILE A 164 -4.32 -12.60 -2.53
C ILE A 164 -4.22 -13.99 -1.89
N THR A 165 -3.11 -14.69 -2.08
CA THR A 165 -2.79 -15.90 -1.33
C THR A 165 -1.64 -15.61 -0.36
N ALA A 166 -1.82 -15.99 0.91
CA ALA A 166 -0.82 -15.81 1.95
C ALA A 166 -0.01 -17.09 2.14
N HIS A 167 1.30 -16.97 2.25
CA HIS A 167 2.23 -18.09 2.43
C HIS A 167 3.03 -17.94 3.72
N ASP A 168 3.26 -19.06 4.42
CA ASP A 168 4.15 -19.10 5.58
C ASP A 168 5.63 -19.18 5.17
N GLY A 169 6.54 -19.16 6.15
CA GLY A 169 7.99 -19.21 5.91
C GLY A 169 8.49 -20.50 5.25
N THR A 170 7.64 -21.51 5.08
CA THR A 170 7.95 -22.76 4.36
C THR A 170 7.43 -22.73 2.91
N GLY A 171 6.72 -21.67 2.52
CA GLY A 171 6.08 -21.53 1.21
C GLY A 171 4.67 -22.15 1.14
N ARG A 172 4.15 -22.72 2.23
CA ARG A 172 2.81 -23.31 2.27
C ARG A 172 1.75 -22.19 2.30
N THR A 173 0.71 -22.33 1.49
CA THR A 173 -0.46 -21.45 1.53
C THR A 173 -1.21 -21.63 2.85
N VAL A 174 -1.42 -20.53 3.56
CA VAL A 174 -2.08 -20.49 4.88
C VAL A 174 -3.40 -19.73 4.87
N ALA A 175 -3.61 -18.83 3.91
CA ALA A 175 -4.88 -18.13 3.73
C ALA A 175 -5.08 -17.66 2.29
N THR A 176 -6.32 -17.31 1.94
CA THR A 176 -6.68 -16.66 0.68
C THR A 176 -7.73 -15.59 0.94
N ALA A 177 -7.55 -14.41 0.35
CA ALA A 177 -8.47 -13.29 0.43
C ALA A 177 -8.71 -12.72 -0.97
N THR A 178 -9.90 -12.18 -1.23
CA THR A 178 -10.17 -11.42 -2.46
C THR A 178 -10.31 -9.97 -2.09
N VAL A 179 -9.60 -9.08 -2.80
CA VAL A 179 -9.75 -7.65 -2.57
C VAL A 179 -11.10 -7.21 -3.10
N SER A 180 -11.88 -6.48 -2.31
CA SER A 180 -13.09 -5.82 -2.81
C SER A 180 -12.78 -4.36 -3.10
N PRO A 181 -13.06 -3.85 -4.30
CA PRO A 181 -13.04 -2.42 -4.54
C PRO A 181 -14.22 -1.84 -3.74
N THR A 182 -13.98 -0.82 -2.93
CA THR A 182 -15.09 0.00 -2.46
C THR A 182 -15.65 0.77 -3.65
N GLU A 183 -16.97 0.75 -3.78
CA GLU A 183 -17.74 1.57 -4.73
C GLU A 183 -17.55 3.07 -4.49
#